data_AF-A0A4R6MPY8-F1
#
_entry.id   AF-A0A4R6MPY8-F1
#
_cell.length_a   1.000
_cell.length_b   1.000
_cell.length_c   1.000
_cell.angle_alpha   90.00
_cell.angle_beta   90.00
_cell.angle_gamma   90.00
#
_symmetry.space_group_name_H-M   'P 1'
#
loop_
_entity.id
_entity.type
_entity.pdbx_description
1 polymer ?
#
loop_
_entity_poly.entity_id
_entity_poly.type
_entity_poly.pdbx_seq_one_letter_code
_entity_poly.pdbx_strand_id
1 'polypeptide(L)'
;MKKVIFLVLIVFLSCKSEENSLLIEYRNMALLDIKTDSVKTFGFGLPLPPRDSLELLKENKKIAIYKKYGLYSKNLGCIVGDKELDEATNEYRKITDIYLEKRNGKAWRERLKEEVNNIN
;
A
#
# COMPACT_ATOMS: atom_id res chain seq x y z
N MET A 1 7.03 -3.39 -57.84
CA MET A 1 6.31 -4.15 -56.77
C MET A 1 7.19 -4.22 -55.52
N LYS A 2 7.15 -3.21 -54.63
CA LYS A 2 7.96 -3.20 -53.38
C LYS A 2 7.60 -1.98 -52.49
N LYS A 3 6.31 -1.69 -52.25
CA LYS A 3 5.89 -0.56 -51.38
C LYS A 3 4.61 -0.81 -50.57
N VAL A 4 4.25 -2.06 -50.26
CA VAL A 4 2.97 -2.37 -49.57
C VAL A 4 3.15 -3.26 -48.34
N ILE A 5 4.36 -3.39 -47.78
CA ILE A 5 4.61 -4.26 -46.61
C ILE A 5 5.23 -3.47 -45.45
N PHE A 6 4.77 -2.23 -45.22
CA PHE A 6 5.22 -1.45 -44.06
C PHE A 6 4.11 -0.64 -43.38
N LEU A 7 2.86 -1.11 -43.48
CA LEU A 7 1.71 -0.43 -42.87
C LEU A 7 0.82 -1.36 -42.03
N VAL A 8 1.29 -2.58 -41.73
CA VAL A 8 0.55 -3.56 -40.89
C VAL A 8 1.13 -3.66 -39.47
N LEU A 9 2.31 -3.09 -39.20
CA LEU A 9 2.95 -3.13 -37.87
C LEU A 9 2.48 -2.03 -36.90
N ILE A 10 1.74 -1.01 -37.37
CA ILE A 10 1.29 0.11 -36.50
C ILE A 10 -0.01 -0.24 -35.75
N VAL A 11 -0.73 -1.29 -36.16
CA VAL A 11 -2.04 -1.64 -35.57
C VAL A 11 -1.90 -2.42 -34.24
N PHE A 12 -0.71 -2.92 -33.89
CA PHE A 12 -0.49 -3.67 -32.65
C PHE A 12 -0.17 -2.81 -31.40
N LEU A 13 -0.05 -1.49 -31.54
CA LEU A 13 0.27 -0.59 -30.41
C LEU A 13 -0.94 0.08 -29.75
N SER A 14 -2.16 -0.14 -30.28
CA SER A 14 -3.36 0.56 -29.81
C SER A 14 -4.27 -0.25 -28.88
N CYS A 15 -3.86 -1.43 -28.44
CA CYS A 15 -4.46 -2.07 -27.26
C CYS A 15 -3.72 -1.64 -25.98
N LYS A 16 -3.70 -0.34 -25.69
CA LYS A 16 -3.63 0.07 -24.28
C LYS A 16 -5.00 -0.26 -23.70
N SER A 17 -5.12 -1.41 -23.04
CA SER A 17 -6.23 -1.61 -22.11
C SER A 17 -6.24 -0.39 -21.21
N GLU A 18 -7.38 0.29 -21.12
CA GLU A 18 -7.56 1.45 -20.25
C GLU A 18 -7.11 1.03 -18.85
N GLU A 19 -5.95 1.54 -18.42
CA GLU A 19 -5.35 1.13 -17.16
C GLU A 19 -6.29 1.56 -16.04
N ASN A 20 -6.67 0.62 -15.16
CA ASN A 20 -7.66 0.86 -14.11
C ASN A 20 -7.28 2.14 -13.33
N SER A 21 -8.19 3.12 -13.30
CA SER A 21 -7.95 4.43 -12.70
C SER A 21 -7.56 4.34 -11.23
N LEU A 22 -8.09 3.36 -10.50
CA LEU A 22 -7.76 3.07 -9.11
C LEU A 22 -6.32 2.56 -8.96
N LEU A 23 -5.86 1.73 -9.91
CA LEU A 23 -4.49 1.24 -9.93
C LEU A 23 -3.50 2.41 -10.11
N ILE A 24 -3.81 3.33 -11.03
CA ILE A 24 -3.01 4.55 -11.25
C ILE A 24 -3.01 5.42 -9.99
N GLU A 25 -4.16 5.60 -9.34
CA GLU A 25 -4.27 6.36 -8.10
C GLU A 25 -3.36 5.78 -7.01
N TYR A 26 -3.41 4.47 -6.77
CA TYR A 26 -2.61 3.82 -5.73
C TYR A 26 -1.11 3.81 -6.06
N ARG A 27 -0.73 3.72 -7.34
CA ARG A 27 0.67 3.91 -7.77
C ARG A 27 1.17 5.31 -7.43
N ASN A 28 0.41 6.33 -7.80
CA ASN A 28 0.77 7.73 -7.50
C ASN A 28 0.81 7.98 -5.99
N MET A 29 -0.13 7.41 -5.24
CA MET A 29 -0.16 7.48 -3.78
C MET A 29 1.09 6.84 -3.16
N ALA A 30 1.53 5.68 -3.66
CA ALA A 30 2.75 5.02 -3.20
C ALA A 30 3.99 5.90 -3.42
N LEU A 31 4.11 6.49 -4.61
CA LEU A 31 5.23 7.38 -4.94
C LEU A 31 5.25 8.64 -4.06
N LEU A 32 4.08 9.24 -3.81
CA LEU A 32 3.95 10.38 -2.92
C LEU A 32 4.34 10.01 -1.49
N ASP A 33 3.82 8.91 -0.97
CA ASP A 33 4.07 8.46 0.40
C ASP A 33 5.52 8.06 0.64
N ILE A 34 6.20 7.50 -0.37
CA ILE A 34 7.65 7.27 -0.32
C ILE A 34 8.39 8.62 -0.19
N LYS A 35 7.98 9.62 -0.98
CA LYS A 35 8.61 10.95 -0.97
C LYS A 35 8.45 11.65 0.39
N THR A 36 7.32 11.44 1.06
CA THR A 36 6.99 12.08 2.35
C THR A 36 7.23 11.21 3.58
N ASP A 37 7.85 10.03 3.41
CA ASP A 37 8.04 9.02 4.46
C ASP A 37 6.75 8.68 5.23
N SER A 38 5.65 8.53 4.50
CA SER A 38 4.30 8.34 5.05
C SER A 38 3.57 7.14 4.45
N VAL A 39 4.25 5.99 4.38
CA VAL A 39 3.71 4.76 3.78
C VAL A 39 2.49 4.26 4.55
N LYS A 40 1.44 3.90 3.82
CA LYS A 40 0.16 3.47 4.38
C LYS A 40 0.12 1.97 4.60
N THR A 41 -0.46 1.57 5.73
CA THR A 41 -0.92 0.20 5.95
C THR A 41 -2.44 0.20 5.88
N PHE A 42 -3.00 -0.60 5.00
CA PHE A 42 -4.44 -0.69 4.83
C PHE A 42 -5.05 -1.69 5.80
N GLY A 43 -5.96 -1.22 6.65
CA GLY A 43 -6.82 -2.05 7.48
C GLY A 43 -8.25 -2.05 6.92
N PHE A 44 -9.02 -3.06 7.31
CA PHE A 44 -10.43 -3.22 6.96
C PHE A 44 -11.26 -3.42 8.22
N GLY A 45 -12.56 -3.15 8.11
CA GLY A 45 -13.54 -3.31 9.18
C GLY A 45 -13.97 -2.01 9.85
N LEU A 46 -14.91 -2.13 10.78
CA LEU A 46 -15.46 -1.01 11.54
C LEU A 46 -14.45 -0.59 12.63
N PRO A 47 -13.96 0.67 12.63
CA PRO A 47 -13.15 1.16 13.74
C PRO A 47 -14.02 1.25 14.99
N LEU A 48 -13.66 0.52 16.03
CA LEU A 48 -14.30 0.63 17.33
C LEU A 48 -13.52 1.62 18.20
N PRO A 49 -14.19 2.45 19.01
CA PRO A 49 -13.51 3.24 20.01
C PRO A 49 -12.87 2.32 21.07
N PRO A 50 -11.78 2.76 21.71
CA PRO A 50 -11.18 2.01 22.81
C PRO A 50 -12.19 1.88 23.97
N ARG A 51 -12.22 0.71 24.62
CA ARG A 51 -13.13 0.41 25.73
C ARG A 51 -12.71 1.09 27.03
N ASP A 52 -11.41 1.26 27.23
CA ASP A 52 -10.83 1.86 28.42
C ASP A 52 -9.51 2.59 28.13
N SER A 53 -8.96 3.24 29.16
CA SER A 53 -7.70 3.98 29.05
C SER A 53 -6.48 3.09 28.79
N LEU A 54 -6.54 1.81 29.19
CA LEU A 54 -5.47 0.86 28.95
C LEU A 54 -5.44 0.46 27.47
N GLU A 55 -6.59 0.17 26.86
CA GLU A 55 -6.72 -0.12 25.44
C GLU A 55 -6.28 1.08 24.59
N LEU A 56 -6.72 2.30 24.93
CA LEU A 56 -6.25 3.53 24.27
C LEU A 56 -4.72 3.70 24.38
N LEU A 57 -4.13 3.42 25.55
CA LEU A 57 -2.68 3.48 25.74
C LEU A 57 -1.96 2.46 24.84
N LYS A 58 -2.48 1.23 24.74
CA LYS A 58 -1.92 0.18 23.87
C LYS A 58 -2.00 0.56 22.40
N GLU A 59 -3.13 1.10 21.96
CA GLU A 59 -3.32 1.60 20.60
C GLU A 59 -2.34 2.73 20.27
N ASN A 60 -2.17 3.69 21.17
CA ASN A 60 -1.21 4.79 21.00
C ASN A 60 0.24 4.28 20.90
N LYS A 61 0.64 3.32 21.75
CA LYS A 61 1.96 2.66 21.66
C LYS A 61 2.14 1.97 20.31
N LYS A 62 1.12 1.23 19.85
CA LYS A 62 1.14 0.57 18.54
C LYS A 62 1.31 1.58 17.41
N ILE A 63 0.55 2.68 17.42
CA ILE A 63 0.67 3.75 16.42
C ILE A 63 2.08 4.35 16.41
N ALA A 64 2.66 4.60 17.59
CA ALA A 64 4.02 5.12 17.71
C ALA A 64 5.06 4.16 17.12
N ILE A 65 4.93 2.85 17.39
CA ILE A 65 5.78 1.82 16.80
C ILE A 65 5.62 1.81 15.27
N TYR A 66 4.41 1.82 14.72
CA TYR A 66 4.22 1.88 13.27
C TYR A 66 4.90 3.11 12.64
N LYS A 67 4.73 4.29 13.26
CA LYS A 67 5.38 5.53 12.81
C LYS A 67 6.90 5.44 12.80
N LYS A 68 7.52 4.76 13.78
CA LYS A 68 8.97 4.48 13.80
C LYS A 68 9.43 3.76 12.53
N TYR A 69 8.60 2.87 11.97
CA TYR A 69 8.86 2.14 10.72
C TYR A 69 8.38 2.86 9.44
N GLY A 70 7.92 4.11 9.55
CA GLY A 70 7.44 4.92 8.42
C GLY A 70 6.02 4.56 7.98
N LEU A 71 5.26 3.90 8.87
CA LEU A 71 3.95 3.35 8.57
C LEU A 71 2.82 4.14 9.24
N TYR A 72 1.76 4.36 8.47
CA TYR A 72 0.56 5.10 8.88
C TYR A 72 -0.68 4.28 8.53
N SER A 73 -1.51 3.98 9.53
CA SER A 73 -2.72 3.19 9.30
C SER A 73 -3.77 3.99 8.52
N LYS A 74 -4.35 3.37 7.49
CA LYS A 74 -5.53 3.86 6.78
C LYS A 74 -6.59 2.75 6.80
N ASN A 75 -7.72 3.02 7.45
CA ASN A 75 -8.86 2.12 7.40
C ASN A 75 -9.63 2.37 6.10
N LEU A 76 -9.86 1.31 5.31
CA LEU A 76 -10.64 1.36 4.07
C LEU A 76 -12.13 1.06 4.30
N GLY A 77 -12.53 0.80 5.55
CA GLY A 77 -13.89 0.46 5.95
C GLY A 77 -14.21 -1.02 5.77
N CYS A 78 -15.49 -1.35 5.75
CA CYS A 78 -15.98 -2.70 5.53
C CYS A 78 -16.28 -2.88 4.03
N ILE A 79 -15.26 -3.24 3.26
CA ILE A 79 -15.37 -3.54 1.83
C ILE A 79 -15.05 -5.02 1.68
N VAL A 80 -15.97 -5.79 1.09
CA VAL A 80 -15.85 -7.25 0.91
C VAL A 80 -15.96 -7.57 -0.56
N GLY A 81 -14.95 -8.27 -1.10
CA GLY A 81 -14.96 -8.78 -2.47
C GLY A 81 -14.67 -7.74 -3.56
N ASP A 82 -14.14 -6.57 -3.20
CA ASP A 82 -13.70 -5.57 -4.18
C ASP A 82 -12.33 -5.93 -4.75
N LYS A 83 -12.36 -6.66 -5.87
CA LYS A 83 -11.16 -7.14 -6.55
C LYS A 83 -10.28 -5.99 -7.05
N GLU A 84 -10.86 -4.89 -7.51
CA GLU A 84 -10.09 -3.76 -8.04
C GLU A 84 -9.32 -3.06 -6.91
N LEU A 85 -9.97 -2.88 -5.77
CA LEU A 85 -9.33 -2.34 -4.57
C LEU A 85 -8.23 -3.27 -4.03
N ASP A 86 -8.46 -4.58 -4.04
CA ASP A 86 -7.45 -5.57 -3.66
C ASP A 86 -6.22 -5.49 -4.59
N GLU A 87 -6.43 -5.38 -5.90
CA GLU A 87 -5.36 -5.20 -6.88
C GLU A 87 -4.60 -3.88 -6.67
N ALA A 88 -5.32 -2.78 -6.47
CA ALA A 88 -4.73 -1.46 -6.24
C ALA A 88 -3.92 -1.39 -4.94
N THR A 89 -4.45 -1.93 -3.83
CA THR A 89 -3.73 -1.98 -2.54
C THR A 89 -2.51 -2.91 -2.61
N ASN A 90 -2.58 -4.01 -3.35
CA ASN A 90 -1.44 -4.89 -3.57
C ASN A 90 -0.35 -4.21 -4.40
N GLU A 91 -0.71 -3.46 -5.42
CA GLU A 91 0.26 -2.70 -6.21
C GLU A 91 0.96 -1.63 -5.37
N TYR A 92 0.22 -0.90 -4.53
CA TYR A 92 0.78 0.03 -3.56
C TYR A 92 1.80 -0.66 -2.64
N ARG A 93 1.47 -1.84 -2.10
CA ARG A 93 2.37 -2.61 -1.23
C ARG A 93 3.65 -3.01 -1.97
N LYS A 94 3.56 -3.52 -3.19
CA LYS A 94 4.74 -3.90 -3.99
C LYS A 94 5.71 -2.73 -4.18
N ILE A 95 5.19 -1.54 -4.49
CA ILE A 95 6.01 -0.35 -4.71
C ILE A 95 6.68 0.11 -3.40
N THR A 96 5.92 0.14 -2.31
CA THR A 96 6.40 0.65 -1.03
C THR A 96 7.29 -0.34 -0.26
N ASP A 97 7.17 -1.64 -0.51
CA ASP A 97 7.96 -2.67 0.17
C ASP A 97 9.47 -2.53 -0.07
N ILE A 98 9.87 -2.24 -1.31
CA ILE A 98 11.27 -2.00 -1.67
C ILE A 98 11.82 -0.80 -0.89
N TYR A 99 11.04 0.27 -0.80
CA TYR A 99 11.39 1.45 -0.01
C TYR A 99 11.50 1.13 1.48
N LEU A 100 10.53 0.41 2.05
CA LEU A 100 10.51 0.07 3.48
C LEU A 100 11.65 -0.85 3.87
N GLU A 101 12.05 -1.81 3.02
CA GLU A 101 13.23 -2.64 3.27
C GLU A 101 14.52 -1.82 3.24
N LYS A 102 14.65 -0.89 2.30
CA LYS A 102 15.79 0.05 2.26
C LYS A 102 15.83 0.96 3.49
N ARG A 103 14.67 1.47 3.92
CA ARG A 103 14.51 2.38 5.06
C ARG A 103 14.82 1.68 6.39
N ASN A 104 14.24 0.50 6.60
CA ASN A 104 14.21 -0.16 7.90
C ASN A 104 15.20 -1.32 8.03
N GLY A 105 15.86 -1.71 6.93
CA GLY A 105 16.76 -2.85 6.83
C GLY A 105 16.03 -4.19 6.66
N LYS A 106 16.79 -5.24 6.37
CA LYS A 106 16.26 -6.62 6.26
C LYS A 106 15.52 -7.04 7.53
N ALA A 107 14.53 -7.91 7.39
CA ALA A 107 13.73 -8.46 8.50
C ALA A 107 13.04 -7.40 9.38
N TRP A 108 12.70 -6.24 8.82
CA TRP A 108 12.05 -5.17 9.58
C TRP A 108 10.62 -5.52 10.01
N ARG A 109 9.93 -6.38 9.25
CA ARG A 109 8.56 -6.80 9.56
C ARG A 109 8.52 -7.65 10.82
N GLU A 110 9.52 -8.50 11.01
CA GLU A 110 9.71 -9.35 12.18
C GLU A 110 9.95 -8.50 13.42
N ARG A 111 10.86 -7.51 13.32
CA ARG A 111 11.11 -6.56 14.41
C ARG A 111 9.89 -5.71 14.75
N LEU A 112 9.19 -5.20 13.73
CA LEU A 112 7.92 -4.48 13.93
C LEU A 112 6.92 -5.37 14.70
N LYS A 113 6.74 -6.62 14.27
CA LYS A 113 5.82 -7.57 14.91
C LYS A 113 6.20 -7.84 16.37
N GLU A 114 7.50 -8.02 16.65
CA GLU A 114 8.00 -8.21 18.01
C GLU A 114 7.74 -6.99 18.90
N GLU A 115 8.06 -5.77 18.42
CA GLU A 115 7.79 -4.53 19.14
C GLU A 115 6.29 -4.35 19.46
N VAL A 116 5.41 -4.68 18.51
CA VAL A 116 3.95 -4.60 18.70
C VAL A 116 3.45 -5.67 19.69
N ASN A 117 3.98 -6.88 19.64
CA ASN A 117 3.59 -7.97 20.53
C ASN A 117 4.04 -7.74 21.99
N ASN A 118 5.11 -6.98 22.18
CA ASN A 118 5.63 -6.62 23.50
C ASN A 118 4.90 -5.43 24.15
N ILE A 119 3.79 -4.96 23.55
CA ILE A 119 2.93 -3.95 24.17
C ILE A 119 2.15 -4.59 25.33
N ASN A 120 2.66 -4.39 26.54
CA ASN A 120 1.97 -4.71 27.80
C ASN A 120 0.90 -3.68 28.17
#